data_AF-A0A7S3JE51-F1
#
_entry.id   AF-A0A7S3JE51-F1
#
_cell.length_a   1.000
_cell.length_b   1.000
_cell.length_c   1.000
_cell.angle_alpha   90.00
_cell.angle_beta   90.00
_cell.angle_gamma   90.00
#
_symmetry.space_group_name_H-M   'P 1'
#
loop_
_entity.id
_entity.type
_entity.pdbx_description
1 polymer ?
#
loop_
_entity_poly.entity_id
_entity_poly.type
_entity_poly.pdbx_seq_one_letter_code
_entity_poly.pdbx_strand_id
1 'polypeptide(L)'
;MISSGKLYEANFEEQLGADEKANEAINFFTNYQGKTIVEKHDLIDAQNDLVHRIDTIDINERLNVSRGAIKMLEQVDSIDFDVFKFKQETQEQEMLVLTSHLMDMHGLFKSFKMNPEIYFKFIKRVQDHYNPSFIEYHNKTHGTDLCQTAYFFLKTC
;
A
#
# COMPACT_ATOMS: atom_id res chain seq x y z
N MET A 1 -36.99 7.46 -3.33
CA MET A 1 -36.46 6.17 -2.83
C MET A 1 -35.46 5.69 -3.87
N ILE A 2 -34.17 5.95 -3.64
CA ILE A 2 -33.12 5.60 -4.61
C ILE A 2 -32.79 4.13 -4.37
N SER A 3 -33.12 3.29 -5.34
CA SER A 3 -32.77 1.87 -5.36
C SER A 3 -31.25 1.74 -5.31
N SER A 4 -30.75 0.85 -4.45
CA SER A 4 -29.34 0.49 -4.29
C SER A 4 -28.82 -0.31 -5.49
N GLY A 5 -28.95 0.25 -6.69
CA GLY A 5 -28.42 -0.29 -7.93
C GLY A 5 -26.90 -0.24 -7.91
N LYS A 6 -26.30 -1.42 -8.03
CA LYS A 6 -24.86 -1.67 -8.08
C LYS A 6 -24.14 -0.63 -8.95
N LEU A 7 -23.31 0.20 -8.33
CA LEU A 7 -22.46 1.18 -9.01
C LEU A 7 -21.39 0.56 -9.95
N TYR A 8 -21.33 -0.77 -10.06
CA TYR A 8 -20.28 -1.51 -10.77
C TYR A 8 -20.80 -2.60 -11.72
N GLU A 9 -22.02 -2.49 -12.24
CA GLU A 9 -22.39 -3.31 -13.41
C GLU A 9 -22.03 -2.55 -14.69
N ALA A 10 -21.03 -3.07 -15.41
CA ALA A 10 -20.73 -2.60 -16.75
C ALA A 10 -21.90 -3.02 -17.67
N ASN A 11 -22.73 -2.05 -18.06
CA ASN A 11 -23.72 -2.25 -19.10
C ASN A 11 -23.01 -2.34 -20.45
N PHE A 12 -22.80 -3.58 -20.92
CA PHE A 12 -22.36 -3.85 -22.28
C PHE A 12 -23.57 -3.85 -23.22
N GLU A 13 -24.29 -2.74 -23.30
CA GLU A 13 -25.24 -2.56 -24.40
C GLU A 13 -24.47 -2.08 -25.63
N GLU A 14 -24.62 -2.88 -26.68
CA GLU A 14 -24.05 -2.77 -28.02
C GLU A 14 -23.95 -1.32 -28.52
N GLN A 15 -22.74 -0.89 -28.92
CA GLN A 15 -22.56 -0.18 -30.18
C GLN A 15 -21.09 -0.14 -30.65
N LEU A 16 -20.87 -0.88 -31.74
CA LEU A 16 -20.03 -0.56 -32.90
C LEU A 16 -18.51 -0.37 -32.68
N GLY A 17 -17.77 -1.44 -32.97
CA GLY A 17 -16.33 -1.43 -33.26
C GLY A 17 -15.56 -2.35 -32.32
N ALA A 18 -15.56 -3.65 -32.62
CA ALA A 18 -14.84 -4.65 -31.83
C ALA A 18 -13.32 -4.43 -31.95
N ASP A 19 -12.78 -3.56 -31.09
CA ASP A 19 -11.35 -3.46 -30.82
C ASP A 19 -10.91 -4.74 -30.09
N GLU A 20 -9.78 -5.31 -30.50
CA GLU A 20 -9.22 -6.57 -29.98
C GLU A 20 -9.11 -6.52 -28.44
N LYS A 21 -8.82 -5.32 -27.91
CA LYS A 21 -8.73 -5.04 -26.48
C LYS A 21 -10.06 -5.14 -25.73
N ALA A 22 -11.19 -4.82 -26.38
CA ALA A 22 -12.51 -4.96 -25.77
C ALA A 22 -12.90 -6.44 -25.63
N ASN A 23 -12.59 -7.24 -26.65
CA ASN A 23 -12.77 -8.70 -26.60
C ASN A 23 -11.83 -9.34 -25.56
N GLU A 24 -10.61 -8.84 -25.43
CA GLU A 24 -9.64 -9.30 -24.42
C GLU A 24 -10.13 -9.01 -22.99
N ALA A 25 -10.70 -7.82 -22.76
CA ALA A 25 -11.30 -7.46 -21.49
C ALA A 25 -12.54 -8.32 -21.17
N ILE A 26 -13.43 -8.54 -22.14
CA ILE A 26 -14.62 -9.41 -21.97
C ILE A 26 -14.20 -10.85 -21.63
N ASN A 27 -13.20 -11.38 -22.33
CA ASN A 27 -12.66 -12.72 -22.05
C ASN A 27 -12.00 -12.79 -20.67
N PHE A 28 -11.29 -11.75 -20.24
CA PHE A 28 -10.72 -11.68 -18.90
C PHE A 28 -11.81 -11.77 -17.82
N PHE A 29 -12.89 -10.99 -17.94
CA PHE A 29 -13.97 -10.99 -16.94
C PHE A 29 -14.81 -12.26 -16.97
N THR A 30 -15.03 -12.85 -18.15
CA THR A 30 -15.79 -14.11 -18.30
C THR A 30 -15.04 -15.30 -17.71
N ASN A 31 -13.72 -15.36 -17.91
CA ASN A 31 -12.88 -16.44 -17.37
C ASN A 31 -12.57 -16.28 -15.87
N TYR A 32 -12.77 -15.09 -15.30
CA TYR A 32 -12.55 -14.86 -13.87
C TYR A 32 -13.54 -15.64 -12.98
N GLN A 33 -14.71 -16.03 -13.51
CA GLN A 33 -15.79 -16.62 -12.71
C GLN A 33 -15.72 -18.13 -12.47
N GLY A 34 -14.67 -18.84 -12.88
CA GLY A 34 -14.61 -20.29 -12.65
C GLY A 34 -13.22 -20.90 -12.69
N LYS A 35 -12.46 -20.82 -11.59
CA LYS A 35 -11.15 -21.48 -11.48
C LYS A 35 -11.28 -22.98 -11.21
N THR A 36 -10.52 -23.77 -11.97
CA THR A 36 -10.41 -25.23 -11.89
C THR A 36 -9.70 -25.70 -10.61
N ILE A 37 -9.76 -26.99 -10.27
CA ILE A 37 -9.18 -27.56 -9.04
C ILE A 37 -7.65 -27.39 -8.99
N VAL A 38 -6.97 -27.47 -10.14
CA VAL A 38 -5.50 -27.29 -10.25
C VAL A 38 -5.12 -25.83 -9.94
N GLU A 39 -5.84 -24.86 -10.52
CA GLU A 39 -5.62 -23.44 -10.23
C GLU A 39 -5.91 -23.07 -8.78
N LYS A 40 -6.81 -23.79 -8.10
CA LYS A 40 -7.04 -23.61 -6.66
C LYS A 40 -5.85 -24.08 -5.82
N HIS A 41 -5.17 -25.15 -6.22
CA HIS A 41 -3.96 -25.63 -5.52
C HIS A 41 -2.81 -24.63 -5.70
N ASP A 42 -2.57 -24.17 -6.93
CA ASP A 42 -1.54 -23.17 -7.23
C ASP A 42 -1.76 -21.84 -6.47
N LEU A 43 -3.03 -21.44 -6.28
CA LEU A 43 -3.37 -20.28 -5.47
C LEU A 43 -3.12 -20.48 -3.98
N ILE A 44 -3.36 -21.68 -3.46
CA ILE A 44 -3.07 -22.01 -2.06
C ILE A 44 -1.57 -22.00 -1.81
N ASP A 45 -0.78 -22.59 -2.72
CA ASP A 45 0.67 -22.62 -2.64
C ASP A 45 1.25 -21.19 -2.73
N ALA A 46 0.79 -20.39 -3.70
CA ALA A 46 1.18 -18.98 -3.80
C ALA A 46 0.79 -18.15 -2.57
N GLN A 47 -0.34 -18.46 -1.93
CA GLN A 47 -0.76 -17.78 -0.71
C GLN A 47 0.09 -18.20 0.50
N ASN A 48 0.47 -19.48 0.62
CA ASN A 48 1.36 -19.97 1.67
C ASN A 48 2.76 -19.38 1.53
N ASP A 49 3.28 -19.31 0.29
CA ASP A 49 4.55 -18.64 -0.02
C ASP A 49 4.53 -17.16 0.35
N LEU A 50 3.41 -16.47 0.08
CA LEU A 50 3.25 -15.07 0.44
C LEU A 50 3.24 -14.87 1.96
N VAL A 51 2.50 -15.71 2.70
CA VAL A 51 2.46 -15.65 4.17
C VAL A 51 3.84 -15.89 4.76
N HIS A 52 4.57 -16.90 4.27
CA HIS A 52 5.94 -17.15 4.70
C HIS A 52 6.85 -15.96 4.43
N ARG A 53 6.75 -15.32 3.25
CA ARG A 53 7.53 -14.11 2.94
C ARG A 53 7.23 -12.98 3.92
N ILE A 54 5.96 -12.72 4.22
CA ILE A 54 5.55 -11.68 5.19
C ILE A 54 6.17 -11.95 6.56
N ASP A 55 6.10 -13.19 7.05
CA ASP A 55 6.60 -13.54 8.41
C ASP A 55 8.15 -13.48 8.51
N THR A 56 8.86 -13.48 7.38
CA THR A 56 10.35 -13.48 7.35
C THR A 56 10.99 -12.13 7.02
N ILE A 57 10.20 -11.13 6.62
CA ILE A 57 10.75 -9.83 6.23
C ILE A 57 11.04 -9.00 7.49
N ASP A 58 12.32 -8.68 7.71
CA ASP A 58 12.71 -7.57 8.58
C ASP A 58 12.62 -6.27 7.77
N ILE A 59 11.64 -5.43 8.05
CA ILE A 59 11.43 -4.17 7.34
C ILE A 59 12.58 -3.20 7.56
N ASN A 60 13.17 -3.17 8.75
CA ASN A 60 14.26 -2.25 9.04
C ASN A 60 15.49 -2.60 8.21
N GLU A 61 15.82 -3.89 8.11
CA GLU A 61 16.88 -4.35 7.22
C GLU A 61 16.52 -4.10 5.75
N ARG A 62 15.31 -4.50 5.35
CA ARG A 62 14.87 -4.42 3.96
C ARG A 62 14.84 -2.99 3.40
N LEU A 63 14.49 -2.01 4.23
CA LEU A 63 14.43 -0.61 3.86
C LEU A 63 15.70 0.17 4.24
N ASN A 64 16.72 -0.50 4.79
CA ASN A 64 17.95 0.11 5.29
C ASN A 64 17.69 1.26 6.28
N VAL A 65 16.76 1.06 7.23
CA VAL A 65 16.35 2.08 8.18
C VAL A 65 17.49 2.37 9.16
N SER A 66 17.83 3.65 9.36
CA SER A 66 18.88 4.04 10.29
C SER A 66 18.50 3.70 11.74
N ARG A 67 19.50 3.49 12.60
CA ARG A 67 19.26 3.33 14.04
C ARG A 67 18.57 4.54 14.66
N GLY A 68 18.83 5.74 14.14
CA GLY A 68 18.18 6.97 14.58
C GLY A 68 16.69 6.95 14.25
N ALA A 69 16.35 6.60 13.01
CA ALA A 69 14.97 6.43 12.57
C ALA A 69 14.23 5.35 13.37
N ILE A 70 14.85 4.19 13.64
CA ILE A 70 14.24 3.12 14.47
C ILE A 70 13.85 3.66 15.85
N LYS A 71 14.74 4.41 16.52
CA LYS A 71 14.43 5.01 17.82
C LYS A 71 13.30 6.03 17.76
N MET A 72 13.18 6.76 16.65
CA MET A 72 12.07 7.70 16.47
C MET A 72 10.74 6.95 16.26
N LEU A 73 10.76 5.82 15.55
CA LEU A 73 9.58 4.98 15.33
C LEU A 73 9.04 4.36 16.63
N GLU A 74 9.88 4.15 17.65
CA GLU A 74 9.43 3.75 19.01
C GLU A 74 8.47 4.78 19.65
N GLN A 75 8.48 6.02 19.17
CA GLN A 75 7.66 7.14 19.65
C GLN A 75 6.70 7.65 18.57
N VAL A 76 6.34 6.80 17.59
CA VAL A 76 5.51 7.18 16.45
C VAL A 76 4.07 7.57 16.84
N ASP A 77 3.61 7.20 18.02
CA ASP A 77 2.33 7.63 18.61
C ASP A 77 2.45 8.84 19.55
N SER A 78 3.58 9.55 19.53
CA SER A 78 3.75 10.81 20.26
C SER A 78 3.31 12.02 19.42
N ILE A 79 2.69 13.00 20.07
CA ILE A 79 2.43 14.31 19.46
C ILE A 79 3.73 15.10 19.20
N ASP A 80 4.81 14.77 19.92
CA ASP A 80 6.13 15.41 19.80
C ASP A 80 7.00 14.77 18.70
N PHE A 81 6.43 13.94 17.82
CA PHE A 81 7.17 13.28 16.74
C PHE A 81 7.73 14.31 15.74
N ASP A 82 9.06 14.39 15.65
CA ASP A 82 9.74 15.33 14.75
C ASP A 82 9.90 14.75 13.33
N VAL A 83 8.94 15.05 12.45
CA VAL A 83 8.94 14.58 11.05
C VAL A 83 10.13 15.09 10.24
N PHE A 84 10.70 16.26 10.57
CA PHE A 84 11.83 16.82 9.82
C PHE A 84 13.15 16.13 10.18
N LYS A 85 13.35 15.84 11.46
CA LYS A 85 14.47 14.99 11.89
C LYS A 85 14.30 13.58 11.34
N PHE A 86 13.08 13.05 11.30
CA PHE A 86 12.80 11.74 10.75
C PHE A 86 13.14 11.65 9.26
N LYS A 87 12.82 12.69 8.48
CA LYS A 87 13.26 12.84 7.08
C LYS A 87 14.78 12.74 6.93
N GLN A 88 15.55 13.37 7.81
CA GLN A 88 17.02 13.33 7.76
C GLN A 88 17.52 11.90 8.05
N GLU A 89 16.99 11.27 9.09
CA GLU A 89 17.36 9.91 9.50
C GLU A 89 16.99 8.85 8.46
N THR A 90 15.93 9.09 7.69
CA THR A 90 15.46 8.19 6.63
C THR A 90 16.01 8.54 5.24
N GLN A 91 16.94 9.50 5.12
CA GLN A 91 17.52 9.92 3.84
C GLN A 91 16.45 10.26 2.80
N GLU A 92 15.46 11.05 3.22
CA GLU A 92 14.30 11.46 2.43
C GLU A 92 13.36 10.32 1.97
N GLN A 93 13.35 9.20 2.72
CA GLN A 93 12.40 8.10 2.56
C GLN A 93 11.34 8.07 3.69
N GLU A 94 11.02 9.22 4.28
CA GLU A 94 10.17 9.32 5.48
C GLU A 94 8.78 8.70 5.29
N MET A 95 8.18 8.86 4.12
CA MET A 95 6.85 8.32 3.83
C MET A 95 6.91 6.79 3.71
N LEU A 96 7.89 6.28 2.96
CA LEU A 96 8.08 4.84 2.78
C LEU A 96 8.35 4.15 4.12
N VAL A 97 9.24 4.72 4.94
CA VAL A 97 9.62 4.12 6.22
C VAL A 97 8.46 4.18 7.23
N LEU A 98 7.84 5.35 7.44
CA LEU A 98 6.75 5.50 8.42
C LEU A 98 5.58 4.57 8.08
N THR A 99 5.11 4.61 6.83
CA THR A 99 3.91 3.84 6.45
C THR A 99 4.17 2.33 6.44
N SER A 100 5.36 1.88 6.03
CA SER A 100 5.76 0.47 6.14
C SER A 100 5.83 0.01 7.60
N HIS A 101 6.38 0.85 8.48
CA HIS A 101 6.45 0.53 9.90
C HIS A 101 5.06 0.39 10.52
N LEU A 102 4.11 1.28 10.20
CA LEU A 102 2.74 1.17 10.69
C LEU A 102 2.02 -0.06 10.11
N MET A 103 2.23 -0.39 8.83
CA MET A 103 1.67 -1.60 8.23
C MET A 103 2.14 -2.88 8.92
N ASP A 104 3.41 -2.93 9.32
CA ASP A 104 4.02 -4.08 9.97
C ASP A 104 3.67 -4.18 11.44
N MET A 105 3.79 -3.08 12.19
CA MET A 105 3.43 -3.00 13.60
C MET A 105 2.01 -3.52 13.86
N HIS A 106 1.07 -3.21 12.95
CA HIS A 106 -0.33 -3.61 13.06
C HIS A 106 -0.67 -4.90 12.31
N GLY A 107 0.33 -5.62 11.77
CA GLY A 107 0.13 -6.88 11.05
C GLY A 107 -0.77 -6.75 9.82
N LEU A 108 -0.80 -5.56 9.19
CA LEU A 108 -1.68 -5.25 8.07
C LEU A 108 -1.26 -5.96 6.78
N PHE A 109 0.05 -6.20 6.59
CA PHE A 109 0.52 -7.04 5.48
C PHE A 109 -0.11 -8.43 5.52
N LYS A 110 -0.14 -9.05 6.69
CA LYS A 110 -0.74 -10.37 6.90
C LYS A 110 -2.25 -10.33 6.79
N SER A 111 -2.88 -9.38 7.48
CA SER A 111 -4.34 -9.24 7.54
C SER A 111 -4.95 -8.99 6.16
N PHE A 112 -4.31 -8.18 5.33
CA PHE A 112 -4.76 -7.88 3.97
C PHE A 112 -4.19 -8.82 2.91
N LYS A 113 -3.36 -9.81 3.29
CA LYS A 113 -2.60 -10.67 2.37
C LYS A 113 -1.86 -9.83 1.32
N MET A 114 -1.26 -8.74 1.76
CA MET A 114 -0.57 -7.77 0.92
C MET A 114 0.91 -8.11 0.84
N ASN A 115 1.43 -8.23 -0.37
CA ASN A 115 2.86 -8.46 -0.59
C ASN A 115 3.67 -7.19 -0.22
N PRO A 116 4.55 -7.26 0.79
CA PRO A 116 5.33 -6.10 1.22
C PRO A 116 6.20 -5.53 0.09
N GLU A 117 6.74 -6.37 -0.81
CA GLU A 117 7.55 -5.91 -1.94
C GLU A 117 6.74 -5.08 -2.95
N ILE A 118 5.48 -5.45 -3.17
CA ILE A 118 4.57 -4.67 -4.03
C ILE A 118 4.24 -3.35 -3.34
N TYR A 119 3.97 -3.40 -2.03
CA TYR A 119 3.70 -2.22 -1.22
C TYR A 119 4.88 -1.24 -1.21
N PHE A 120 6.11 -1.70 -0.95
CA PHE A 120 7.29 -0.85 -0.93
C PHE A 120 7.50 -0.15 -2.28
N LYS A 121 7.34 -0.87 -3.39
CA LYS A 121 7.42 -0.29 -4.74
C LYS A 121 6.30 0.72 -4.98
N PHE A 122 5.09 0.42 -4.53
CA PHE A 122 3.94 1.31 -4.65
C PHE A 122 4.16 2.61 -3.86
N ILE A 123 4.47 2.52 -2.57
CA ILE A 123 4.70 3.70 -1.73
C ILE A 123 5.93 4.48 -2.17
N LYS A 124 7.01 3.82 -2.60
CA LYS A 124 8.15 4.52 -3.18
C LYS A 124 7.74 5.37 -4.38
N ARG A 125 6.92 4.82 -5.30
CA ARG A 125 6.39 5.59 -6.43
C ARG A 125 5.50 6.74 -5.98
N VAL A 126 4.60 6.51 -5.01
CA VAL A 126 3.75 7.56 -4.44
C VAL A 126 4.61 8.69 -3.87
N GLN A 127 5.58 8.36 -3.04
CA GLN A 127 6.51 9.31 -2.41
C GLN A 127 7.32 10.09 -3.44
N ASP A 128 7.91 9.40 -4.43
CA ASP A 128 8.76 10.02 -5.45
C ASP A 128 7.95 10.94 -6.40
N HIS A 129 6.65 10.71 -6.53
CA HIS A 129 5.72 11.57 -7.28
C HIS A 129 4.88 12.48 -6.38
N TYR A 130 5.13 12.45 -5.05
CA TYR A 130 4.46 13.31 -4.11
C TYR A 130 5.04 14.71 -4.29
N ASN A 131 4.43 15.41 -5.24
CA ASN A 131 4.64 16.78 -5.65
C ASN A 131 5.93 17.06 -6.47
N PRO A 132 5.78 17.61 -7.70
CA PRO A 132 6.89 18.08 -8.51
C PRO A 132 7.54 19.36 -7.96
N SER A 133 8.77 19.66 -8.40
CA SER A 133 9.78 20.57 -7.81
C SER A 133 9.40 22.03 -7.48
N PHE A 134 8.13 22.44 -7.59
CA PHE A 134 7.68 23.84 -7.47
C PHE A 134 6.73 24.13 -6.30
N ILE A 135 6.23 23.13 -5.57
CA ILE A 135 5.42 23.38 -4.35
C ILE A 135 6.27 23.05 -3.12
N GLU A 136 6.48 24.05 -2.26
CA GLU A 136 7.39 23.91 -1.11
C GLU A 136 6.78 23.09 0.04
N TYR A 137 5.47 23.21 0.28
CA TYR A 137 4.82 22.63 1.46
C TYR A 137 4.13 21.27 1.21
N HIS A 138 3.34 21.14 0.14
CA HIS A 138 2.56 19.92 -0.15
C HIS A 138 3.44 18.79 -0.71
N ASN A 139 4.45 18.37 0.03
CA ASN A 139 5.44 17.38 -0.36
C ASN A 139 5.27 16.09 0.45
N LYS A 140 6.10 15.08 0.15
CA LYS A 140 6.12 13.79 0.87
C LYS A 140 6.28 13.94 2.40
N THR A 141 7.02 14.93 2.87
CA THR A 141 7.21 15.19 4.31
C THR A 141 5.88 15.60 4.94
N HIS A 142 5.13 16.51 4.32
CA HIS A 142 3.79 16.88 4.80
C HIS A 142 2.79 15.71 4.76
N GLY A 143 2.82 14.89 3.70
CA GLY A 143 2.00 13.68 3.64
C GLY A 143 2.34 12.67 4.76
N THR A 144 3.62 12.59 5.14
CA THR A 144 4.08 11.74 6.25
C THR A 144 3.61 12.27 7.59
N ASP A 145 3.72 13.59 7.81
CA ASP A 145 3.26 14.29 9.01
C ASP A 145 1.76 14.08 9.26
N LEU A 146 0.94 14.24 8.22
CA LEU A 146 -0.49 13.96 8.28
C LEU A 146 -0.79 12.50 8.63
N CYS A 147 -0.05 11.55 8.05
CA CYS A 147 -0.23 10.13 8.33
C CYS A 147 0.11 9.79 9.78
N GLN A 148 1.23 10.31 10.30
CA GLN A 148 1.65 10.11 11.69
C GLN A 148 0.66 10.78 12.66
N THR A 149 0.20 11.99 12.36
CA THR A 149 -0.80 12.70 13.18
C THR A 149 -2.13 11.94 13.21
N ALA A 150 -2.59 11.40 12.09
CA ALA A 150 -3.78 10.55 12.05
C ALA A 150 -3.59 9.30 12.92
N TYR A 151 -2.41 8.69 12.89
CA TYR A 151 -2.07 7.55 13.74
C TYR A 151 -2.08 7.92 15.23
N PHE A 152 -1.51 9.07 15.62
CA PHE A 152 -1.59 9.60 16.99
C PHE A 152 -3.05 9.68 17.47
N PHE A 153 -3.96 10.23 16.66
CA PHE A 153 -5.38 10.30 17.03
C PHE A 153 -6.01 8.91 17.18
N LEU A 154 -5.71 7.97 16.27
CA LEU A 154 -6.22 6.59 16.37
C LEU A 154 -5.74 5.85 17.63
N LYS A 155 -4.63 6.28 18.23
CA LYS A 155 -4.04 5.68 19.43
C LYS A 155 -4.49 6.33 20.74
N THR A 156 -4.86 7.60 20.70
CA THR A 156 -5.06 8.42 21.90
C THR A 156 -6.49 8.91 22.10
N CYS A 157 -7.35 8.81 21.10
CA CYS A 157 -8.76 9.20 21.14
C CYS A 157 -9.68 7.99 20.99
#